data_AF-A0A3D2D3H9-F1
#
_entry.id   AF-A0A3D2D3H9-F1
#
_cell.length_a   1.000
_cell.length_b   1.000
_cell.length_c   1.000
_cell.angle_alpha   90.00
_cell.angle_beta   90.00
_cell.angle_gamma   90.00
#
_symmetry.space_group_name_H-M   'P 1'
#
loop_
_entity.id
_entity.type
_entity.pdbx_description
1 polymer ?
#
loop_
_entity_poly.entity_id
_entity_poly.type
_entity_poly.pdbx_seq_one_letter_code
_entity_poly.pdbx_strand_id
1 'polypeptide(L)'
;MARIKKLVRNKHEGKIVVSEGIIGEIVSIAVSEMPYVQFSSAIKHDDYNTNSVKVRVEKDGVYVDVYVIIHYTQSVSETAFKIQEVVRHNVEAMTEYHIAGVNVVVKGVSFDDTPAETKQDSSVKTEEKQADVEKQSEQKTANNDIKEEVK
;
A
#
# COMPACT_ATOMS: atom_id res chain seq x y z
N MET A 1 -61.74 -1.36 -3.58
CA MET A 1 -60.83 -1.14 -2.43
C MET A 1 -59.51 -1.85 -2.71
N ALA A 2 -58.47 -1.11 -3.11
CA ALA A 2 -57.16 -1.70 -3.42
C ALA A 2 -56.36 -1.94 -2.13
N ARG A 3 -55.92 -3.19 -1.92
CA ARG A 3 -55.16 -3.62 -0.75
C ARG A 3 -53.68 -3.47 -1.05
N ILE A 4 -53.06 -2.40 -0.56
CA ILE A 4 -51.62 -2.17 -0.73
C ILE A 4 -50.87 -3.19 0.13
N LYS A 5 -50.18 -4.14 -0.50
CA LYS A 5 -49.27 -5.06 0.19
C LYS A 5 -48.07 -4.25 0.67
N LYS A 6 -47.90 -4.15 1.99
CA LYS A 6 -46.72 -3.55 2.63
C LYS A 6 -45.51 -4.42 2.30
N LEU A 7 -44.58 -3.91 1.50
CA LEU A 7 -43.28 -4.52 1.28
C LEU A 7 -42.54 -4.57 2.63
N VAL A 8 -42.10 -5.75 3.03
CA VAL A 8 -41.22 -5.93 4.19
C VAL A 8 -39.85 -5.42 3.77
N ARG A 9 -39.50 -4.21 4.22
CA ARG A 9 -38.17 -3.63 4.02
C ARG A 9 -37.13 -4.54 4.66
N ASN A 10 -36.16 -4.99 3.87
CA ASN A 10 -35.02 -5.75 4.37
C ASN A 10 -34.20 -4.86 5.32
N LYS A 11 -33.83 -5.40 6.48
CA LYS A 11 -33.31 -4.68 7.66
C LYS A 11 -31.86 -4.14 7.53
N HIS A 12 -31.38 -3.89 6.31
CA HIS A 12 -30.00 -3.44 6.05
C HIS A 12 -29.94 -2.13 5.26
N GLU A 13 -31.07 -1.43 5.08
CA GLU A 13 -31.08 -0.10 4.49
C GLU A 13 -30.63 0.93 5.53
N GLY A 14 -29.37 1.37 5.42
CA GLY A 14 -28.89 2.60 6.08
C GLY A 14 -27.70 2.49 7.04
N LYS A 15 -27.05 1.33 7.21
CA LYS A 15 -25.84 1.21 8.06
C LYS A 15 -24.57 1.17 7.21
N ILE A 16 -23.80 2.25 7.21
CA ILE A 16 -22.46 2.29 6.61
C ILE A 16 -21.52 1.54 7.57
N VAL A 17 -20.99 0.40 7.11
CA VAL A 17 -19.97 -0.36 7.85
C VAL A 17 -18.64 -0.11 7.16
N VAL A 18 -17.68 0.43 7.89
CA VAL A 18 -16.32 0.69 7.36
C VAL A 18 -15.49 -0.58 7.56
N SER A 19 -14.91 -1.06 6.47
CA SER A 19 -14.03 -2.24 6.49
C SER A 19 -12.66 -1.89 7.07
N GLU A 20 -12.00 -2.87 7.69
CA GLU A 20 -10.65 -2.71 8.25
C GLU A 20 -9.62 -2.22 7.21
N GLY A 21 -9.78 -2.62 5.94
CA GLY A 21 -8.91 -2.21 4.84
C GLY A 21 -8.95 -0.70 4.57
N ILE A 22 -10.11 -0.07 4.65
CA ILE A 22 -10.26 1.39 4.42
C ILE A 22 -9.55 2.15 5.54
N ILE A 23 -9.67 1.67 6.78
CA ILE A 23 -8.95 2.26 7.92
C ILE A 23 -7.43 2.12 7.71
N GLY A 24 -6.97 0.95 7.25
CA GLY A 24 -5.57 0.73 6.92
C GLY A 24 -5.03 1.70 5.86
N GLU A 25 -5.81 1.99 4.82
CA GLU A 25 -5.44 2.95 3.78
C GLU A 25 -5.34 4.39 4.33
N ILE A 26 -6.29 4.82 5.15
CA ILE A 26 -6.26 6.14 5.78
C ILE A 26 -5.01 6.30 6.65
N VAL A 27 -4.70 5.28 7.45
CA VAL A 27 -3.48 5.26 8.27
C VAL A 27 -2.23 5.29 7.39
N SER A 28 -2.24 4.56 6.28
CA SER A 28 -1.12 4.53 5.35
C SER A 28 -0.83 5.91 4.76
N ILE A 29 -1.88 6.63 4.34
CA ILE A 29 -1.77 7.99 3.80
C ILE A 29 -1.27 8.93 4.90
N ALA A 30 -1.91 8.90 6.07
CA ALA A 30 -1.58 9.78 7.20
C ALA A 30 -0.11 9.66 7.64
N VAL A 31 0.43 8.43 7.68
CA VAL A 31 1.84 8.21 8.06
C VAL A 31 2.79 8.56 6.91
N SER A 32 2.37 8.38 5.65
CA SER A 32 3.18 8.77 4.48
C SER A 32 3.33 10.29 4.33
N GLU A 33 2.40 11.07 4.86
CA GLU A 33 2.49 12.54 4.89
C GLU A 33 3.48 13.05 5.95
N MET A 34 3.89 12.20 6.89
CA MET A 34 4.81 12.61 7.94
C MET A 34 6.26 12.65 7.44
N PRO A 35 6.96 13.77 7.64
CA PRO A 35 8.34 13.88 7.20
C PRO A 35 9.23 12.94 8.00
N TYR A 36 10.21 12.33 7.32
CA TYR A 36 11.24 11.46 7.91
C TYR A 36 10.73 10.13 8.50
N VAL A 37 9.50 9.73 8.15
CA VAL A 37 8.92 8.43 8.52
C VAL A 37 8.80 7.57 7.26
N GLN A 38 9.29 6.34 7.33
CA GLN A 38 9.14 5.36 6.25
C GLN A 38 8.48 4.10 6.81
N PHE A 39 7.70 3.40 5.99
CA PHE A 39 7.15 2.11 6.39
C PHE A 39 8.22 1.02 6.38
N SER A 40 8.13 0.08 7.31
CA SER A 40 9.09 -1.03 7.40
C SER A 40 9.11 -1.93 6.15
N SER A 41 8.01 -1.97 5.39
CA SER A 41 7.91 -2.73 4.13
C SER A 41 8.80 -2.18 3.01
N ALA A 42 9.41 -0.99 3.17
CA ALA A 42 10.37 -0.45 2.20
C ALA A 42 11.66 -1.29 2.12
N ILE A 43 11.95 -2.11 3.13
CA ILE A 43 13.07 -3.07 3.09
C ILE A 43 12.60 -4.32 2.34
N LYS A 44 12.93 -4.37 1.05
CA LYS A 44 12.67 -5.48 0.13
C LYS A 44 13.40 -6.76 0.58
N HIS A 45 12.80 -7.52 1.48
CA HIS A 45 13.09 -8.94 1.64
C HIS A 45 11.84 -9.73 1.26
N ASP A 46 12.05 -10.70 0.36
CA ASP A 46 11.17 -11.08 -0.76
C ASP A 46 9.85 -11.82 -0.42
N ASP A 47 9.58 -12.22 0.82
CA ASP A 47 8.61 -13.33 1.00
C ASP A 47 7.41 -13.09 1.93
N TYR A 48 7.20 -11.87 2.43
CA TYR A 48 6.02 -11.63 3.24
C TYR A 48 5.36 -10.30 2.89
N ASN A 49 4.11 -10.39 2.44
CA ASN A 49 3.08 -9.36 2.45
C ASN A 49 2.88 -8.85 3.89
N THR A 50 3.91 -8.21 4.45
CA THR A 50 3.92 -7.62 5.78
C THR A 50 3.29 -6.26 5.62
N ASN A 51 1.95 -6.25 5.64
CA ASN A 51 1.19 -5.02 5.72
C ASN A 51 1.84 -4.12 6.77
N SER A 52 2.31 -2.95 6.34
CA SER A 52 2.97 -1.97 7.19
C SER A 52 2.06 -1.46 8.32
N VAL A 53 0.75 -1.69 8.16
CA VAL A 53 -0.31 -1.37 9.10
C VAL A 53 -1.15 -2.61 9.35
N LYS A 54 -1.39 -2.93 10.62
CA LYS A 54 -2.33 -3.96 11.04
C LYS A 54 -3.47 -3.29 11.81
N VAL A 55 -4.68 -3.41 11.29
CA VAL A 55 -5.89 -2.90 11.93
C VAL A 55 -6.66 -4.07 12.53
N ARG A 56 -7.23 -3.87 13.72
CA ARG A 56 -8.20 -4.78 14.34
C ARG A 56 -9.41 -3.96 14.78
N VAL A 57 -10.59 -4.33 14.28
CA VAL A 57 -11.84 -3.71 14.70
C VAL A 57 -12.54 -4.60 15.73
N GLU A 58 -12.70 -4.08 16.94
CA GLU A 58 -13.43 -4.76 18.03
C GLU A 58 -14.71 -3.98 18.39
N LYS A 59 -15.50 -4.51 19.33
CA LYS A 59 -16.75 -3.87 19.77
C LYS A 59 -16.53 -2.55 20.50
N ASP A 60 -15.40 -2.43 21.19
CA ASP A 60 -15.08 -1.29 22.06
C ASP A 60 -14.25 -0.21 21.35
N GLY A 61 -13.75 -0.48 20.14
CA GLY A 61 -13.00 0.49 19.35
C GLY A 61 -12.06 -0.16 18.33
N VAL A 62 -11.34 0.69 17.62
CA VAL A 62 -10.35 0.27 16.61
C VAL A 62 -8.95 0.29 17.23
N TYR A 63 -8.18 -0.77 16.99
CA TYR A 63 -6.77 -0.86 17.33
C TYR A 63 -5.92 -0.84 16.07
N VAL A 64 -4.91 0.03 16.05
CA VAL A 64 -4.01 0.19 14.91
C VAL A 64 -2.59 -0.07 15.36
N ASP A 65 -1.92 -1.03 14.71
CA ASP A 65 -0.49 -1.26 14.88
C ASP A 65 0.24 -0.78 13.60
N VAL A 66 1.17 0.15 13.74
CA VAL A 66 1.95 0.73 12.64
C VAL A 66 3.42 0.33 12.78
N TYR A 67 4.02 -0.16 11.70
CA TYR A 67 5.43 -0.53 11.64
C TYR A 67 6.22 0.47 10.82
N VAL A 68 7.11 1.20 11.50
CA VAL A 68 7.86 2.31 10.89
C VAL A 68 9.36 2.20 11.08
N ILE A 69 10.08 2.85 10.19
CA ILE A 69 11.50 3.17 10.25
C ILE A 69 11.59 4.69 10.34
N ILE A 70 12.38 5.20 11.28
CA ILE A 70 12.51 6.64 11.54
C ILE A 70 13.90 7.09 11.12
N HIS A 71 14.02 8.27 10.52
CA HIS A 71 15.33 8.82 10.18
C HIS A 71 16.14 9.20 11.43
N TYR A 72 17.46 9.03 11.38
CA TYR A 72 18.36 9.27 12.51
C TYR A 72 18.35 10.71 13.06
N THR A 73 17.94 11.69 12.23
CA THR A 73 17.91 13.10 12.64
C THR A 73 16.73 13.45 13.56
N GLN A 74 15.76 12.55 13.71
CA GLN A 74 14.56 12.80 14.50
C GLN A 74 14.53 11.99 15.80
N SER A 75 14.00 12.61 16.85
CA SER A 75 13.74 11.89 18.10
C SER A 75 12.62 10.87 17.91
N VAL A 76 12.92 9.62 18.21
CA VAL A 76 11.99 8.49 18.07
C VAL A 76 10.72 8.72 18.90
N SER A 77 10.86 9.16 20.15
CA SER A 77 9.72 9.36 21.05
C SER A 77 8.79 10.48 20.57
N GLU A 78 9.37 11.60 20.12
CA GLU A 78 8.59 12.74 19.62
C GLU A 78 7.87 12.38 18.32
N THR A 79 8.56 11.67 17.42
CA THR A 79 8.00 11.26 16.13
C THR A 79 6.90 10.21 16.32
N ALA A 80 7.10 9.24 17.22
CA ALA A 80 6.10 8.23 17.55
C ALA A 80 4.85 8.87 18.16
N PHE A 81 5.00 9.84 19.06
CA PHE A 81 3.87 10.57 19.62
C PHE A 81 3.09 11.33 18.52
N LYS A 82 3.81 12.03 17.63
CA LYS A 82 3.17 12.70 16.48
C LYS A 82 2.44 11.72 15.58
N ILE A 83 3.01 10.54 15.29
CA ILE A 83 2.34 9.49 14.50
C ILE A 83 1.03 9.08 15.17
N GLN A 84 1.02 8.89 16.49
CA GLN A 84 -0.19 8.51 17.22
C GLN A 84 -1.28 9.59 17.16
N GLU A 85 -0.91 10.86 17.29
CA GLU A 85 -1.85 11.99 17.18
C GLU A 85 -2.43 12.11 15.77
N VAL A 86 -1.57 12.09 14.75
CA VAL A 86 -1.96 12.21 13.34
C VAL A 86 -2.86 11.04 12.92
N VAL A 87 -2.52 9.81 13.31
CA VAL A 87 -3.35 8.63 13.01
C VAL A 87 -4.69 8.70 13.73
N ARG A 88 -4.72 9.08 15.01
CA ARG A 88 -5.97 9.21 15.76
C ARG A 88 -6.88 10.26 15.11
N HIS A 89 -6.32 11.43 14.81
CA HIS A 89 -7.06 12.53 14.21
C HIS A 89 -7.66 12.14 12.85
N ASN A 90 -6.87 11.59 11.93
CA ASN A 90 -7.31 11.29 10.57
C ASN A 90 -8.39 10.20 10.52
N VAL A 91 -8.24 9.13 11.30
CA VAL A 91 -9.22 8.04 11.30
C VAL A 91 -10.55 8.48 11.94
N GLU A 92 -10.49 9.22 13.05
CA GLU A 92 -11.71 9.77 13.68
C GLU A 92 -12.40 10.80 12.79
N ALA A 93 -11.63 11.65 12.09
CA ALA A 93 -12.17 12.66 11.18
C ALA A 93 -12.81 12.06 9.91
N MET A 94 -12.30 10.94 9.40
CA MET A 94 -12.78 10.35 8.14
C MET A 94 -13.83 9.24 8.33
N THR A 95 -13.78 8.51 9.44
CA THR A 95 -14.58 7.28 9.61
C THR A 95 -15.60 7.33 10.75
N GLU A 96 -15.56 8.36 11.61
CA GLU A 96 -16.41 8.49 12.82
C GLU A 96 -16.26 7.30 13.81
N TYR A 97 -15.28 6.42 13.61
CA TYR A 97 -14.92 5.35 14.54
C TYR A 97 -13.95 5.86 15.59
N HIS A 98 -14.18 5.48 16.85
CA HIS A 98 -13.26 5.77 17.93
C HIS A 98 -12.07 4.80 17.95
N ILE A 99 -10.86 5.36 18.06
CA ILE A 99 -9.64 4.56 18.21
C ILE A 99 -9.35 4.33 19.69
N ALA A 100 -9.40 3.06 20.10
CA ALA A 100 -9.05 2.64 21.45
C ALA A 100 -7.53 2.75 21.70
N GLY A 101 -6.70 2.47 20.68
CA GLY A 101 -5.25 2.56 20.82
C GLY A 101 -4.51 2.54 19.49
N VAL A 102 -3.39 3.27 19.46
CA VAL A 102 -2.43 3.28 18.35
C VAL A 102 -1.07 2.84 18.86
N ASN A 103 -0.59 1.71 18.36
CA ASN A 103 0.73 1.18 18.67
C ASN A 103 1.70 1.50 17.54
N VAL A 104 2.80 2.16 17.87
CA VAL A 104 3.88 2.47 16.91
C VAL A 104 5.07 1.58 17.24
N VAL A 105 5.42 0.70 16.31
CA VAL A 105 6.55 -0.22 16.44
C VAL A 105 7.67 0.23 15.51
N VAL A 106 8.75 0.73 16.11
CA VAL A 106 9.93 1.16 15.37
C VAL A 106 10.82 -0.05 15.12
N LYS A 107 10.98 -0.42 13.83
CA LYS A 107 11.77 -1.58 13.42
C LYS A 107 13.25 -1.26 13.20
N GLY A 108 13.57 0.00 12.95
CA GLY A 108 14.93 0.44 12.72
C GLY A 108 15.03 1.94 12.50
N VAL A 109 16.25 2.38 12.22
CA VAL A 109 16.55 3.77 11.83
C VAL A 109 17.13 3.80 10.43
N SER A 110 16.72 4.76 9.61
CA SER A 110 17.33 5.03 8.30
C SER A 110 18.35 6.17 8.43
N PHE A 111 19.47 6.01 7.72
CA PHE A 111 20.55 7.00 7.64
C PHE A 111 20.57 7.73 6.29
N ASP A 112 19.55 7.51 5.45
CA ASP A 112 19.51 8.08 4.11
C ASP A 112 19.14 9.56 4.20
N ASP A 113 20.10 10.44 3.89
CA ASP A 113 19.95 11.91 3.93
C ASP A 113 18.96 12.48 2.89
N THR A 114 18.24 11.62 2.15
CA THR A 114 17.16 12.09 1.29
C THR A 114 15.88 12.26 2.12
N PRO A 115 15.41 13.49 2.37
CA PRO A 115 14.02 13.69 2.77
C PRO A 115 13.15 12.97 1.75
N ALA A 116 12.16 12.22 2.21
CA ALA A 116 11.24 11.48 1.35
C ALA A 116 10.45 12.47 0.47
N GLU A 117 11.05 12.90 -0.64
CA GLU A 117 10.41 13.65 -1.70
C GLU A 117 9.74 12.65 -2.63
N THR A 118 8.41 12.79 -2.72
CA THR A 118 7.53 12.14 -3.66
C THR A 118 8.03 12.31 -5.10
N LYS A 119 8.62 11.26 -5.68
CA LYS A 119 8.70 11.13 -7.14
C LYS A 119 7.33 10.68 -7.66
N GLN A 120 6.47 11.65 -7.95
CA GLN A 120 5.46 11.49 -9.00
C GLN A 120 6.22 11.58 -10.33
N ASP A 121 6.27 10.47 -11.08
CA ASP A 121 6.55 10.55 -12.51
C ASP A 121 5.51 9.76 -13.28
N SER A 122 5.03 10.42 -14.32
CA SER A 122 3.82 10.14 -15.07
C SER A 122 4.23 9.47 -16.38
N SER A 123 3.99 8.16 -16.52
CA SER A 123 4.13 7.51 -17.82
C SER A 123 2.76 7.28 -18.46
N VAL A 124 2.20 8.36 -19.03
CA VAL A 124 1.32 8.27 -20.22
C VAL A 124 1.87 9.22 -21.27
N LYS A 125 2.60 8.66 -22.24
CA LYS A 125 2.56 9.15 -23.62
C LYS A 125 2.29 7.95 -24.52
N THR A 126 1.06 7.93 -25.01
CA THR A 126 0.63 7.26 -26.24
C THR A 126 1.37 7.87 -27.42
N GLU A 127 2.04 7.04 -28.22
CA GLU A 127 2.30 7.32 -29.63
C GLU A 127 1.66 6.18 -30.44
N GLU A 128 0.69 6.52 -31.28
CA GLU A 128 0.09 5.63 -32.29
C GLU A 128 0.82 5.81 -33.65
N LYS A 129 1.07 4.66 -34.31
CA LYS A 129 1.16 4.40 -35.77
C LYS A 129 2.46 4.87 -36.46
N GLN A 130 3.18 4.03 -37.22
CA GLN A 130 2.68 3.22 -38.35
C GLN A 130 3.35 1.84 -38.50
N ALA A 131 2.63 1.00 -39.24
CA ALA A 131 2.85 -0.41 -39.56
C ALA A 131 3.96 -0.67 -40.60
N ASP A 132 4.57 -1.86 -40.52
CA ASP A 132 4.71 -2.77 -41.67
C ASP A 132 4.79 -4.23 -41.18
N VAL A 133 4.13 -5.13 -41.90
CA VAL A 133 3.82 -6.51 -41.55
C VAL A 133 4.48 -7.40 -42.61
N GLU A 134 5.28 -8.36 -42.15
CA GLU A 134 5.44 -9.70 -42.74
C GLU A 134 6.12 -9.82 -44.12
N LYS A 135 7.27 -10.50 -44.16
CA LYS A 135 7.36 -11.87 -44.72
C LYS A 135 8.79 -12.42 -44.70
N GLN A 136 8.87 -13.66 -44.18
CA GLN A 136 9.58 -14.81 -44.74
C GLN A 136 11.11 -14.74 -44.85
N SER A 137 11.88 -15.80 -44.67
CA SER A 137 11.72 -17.18 -44.23
C SER A 137 13.11 -17.79 -44.42
N GLU A 138 13.51 -18.69 -43.53
CA GLU A 138 14.37 -19.85 -43.83
C GLU A 138 15.77 -19.61 -44.46
N GLN A 139 16.81 -19.91 -43.68
CA GLN A 139 17.89 -20.86 -44.03
C GLN A 139 19.13 -20.59 -43.17
N LYS A 140 19.40 -21.48 -42.20
CA LYS A 140 20.72 -22.07 -41.88
C LYS A 140 20.64 -22.86 -40.57
N THR A 141 19.78 -23.88 -40.57
CA THR A 141 20.02 -25.10 -39.81
C THR A 141 20.52 -26.11 -40.85
N ALA A 142 21.62 -26.80 -40.54
CA ALA A 142 22.39 -27.69 -41.43
C ALA A 142 23.25 -26.97 -42.49
N ASN A 143 24.52 -26.71 -42.13
CA ASN A 143 25.72 -27.00 -42.92
C ASN A 143 26.91 -26.20 -42.35
N ASN A 144 27.65 -26.84 -41.45
CA ASN A 144 29.10 -26.74 -41.41
C ASN A 144 29.60 -27.99 -40.66
N ASP A 145 29.54 -29.10 -41.39
CA ASP A 145 30.41 -30.24 -41.16
C ASP A 145 31.90 -29.82 -41.21
N ILE A 146 32.72 -30.69 -40.63
CA ILE A 146 34.16 -30.85 -40.84
C ILE A 146 35.07 -29.90 -40.04
N LYS A 147 35.35 -30.29 -38.79
CA LYS A 147 36.76 -30.51 -38.40
C LYS A 147 36.93 -31.93 -37.84
N GLU A 148 37.68 -32.69 -38.62
CA GLU A 148 38.28 -34.01 -38.39
C GLU A 148 39.00 -34.19 -37.04
N GLU A 149 39.06 -35.48 -36.67
CA GLU A 149 40.12 -36.18 -35.91
C GLU A 149 40.36 -35.71 -34.46
N VAL A 150 40.36 -36.58 -33.44
CA VAL A 150 41.24 -37.73 -33.28
C VAL A 150 40.66 -38.72 -32.25
N LYS A 151 40.57 -39.98 -32.70
CA LYS A 151 40.58 -41.26 -31.96
C LYS A 151 39.31 -41.78 -31.29
#